data_AF-A0A354U5K6-F1
#
_entry.id   AF-A0A354U5K6-F1
#
_cell.length_a   1.000
_cell.length_b   1.000
_cell.length_c   1.000
_cell.angle_alpha   90.00
_cell.angle_beta   90.00
_cell.angle_gamma   90.00
#
_symmetry.space_group_name_H-M   'P 1'
#
loop_
_entity.id
_entity.type
_entity.pdbx_description
1 polymer ?
#
loop_
_entity_poly.entity_id
_entity_poly.type
_entity_poly.pdbx_seq_one_letter_code
_entity_poly.pdbx_strand_id
1 'polypeptide(L)'
;MRRRKSTREPQKKRTEKMKKLTALFAGLTLFCLAADSPDSSYGVCAHVCKGEDWKLAEPKFRVLKDGGIRWVRNGFTWGQAEPEQGVWDYSKLDIVAETAKKHGIDFLPILAYDVPWAHPAYRHLEQWREYVRRTVSRYAKQFRYWEIWNEPNINEKPGSLVPPEN
;
A
#
# COMPACT_ATOMS: atom_id res chain seq x y z
N MET A 1 -53.48 -12.59 54.13
CA MET A 1 -53.59 -12.59 52.64
C MET A 1 -52.78 -11.42 52.06
N ARG A 2 -51.53 -11.63 51.62
CA ARG A 2 -50.67 -10.56 51.06
C ARG A 2 -50.85 -10.50 49.52
N ARG A 3 -51.48 -9.44 49.00
CA ARG A 3 -51.54 -9.17 47.56
C ARG A 3 -50.15 -8.77 47.05
N ARG A 4 -49.53 -9.59 46.18
CA ARG A 4 -48.37 -9.19 45.37
C ARG A 4 -48.84 -8.09 44.39
N LYS A 5 -48.33 -6.87 44.53
CA LYS A 5 -48.48 -5.84 43.50
C LYS A 5 -47.62 -6.24 42.30
N SER A 6 -48.27 -6.52 41.17
CA SER A 6 -47.61 -6.73 39.88
C SER A 6 -47.02 -5.40 39.40
N THR A 7 -45.70 -5.28 39.43
CA THR A 7 -44.96 -4.15 38.85
C THR A 7 -44.87 -4.34 37.34
N ARG A 8 -45.95 -4.06 36.61
CA ARG A 8 -45.87 -3.88 35.15
C ARG A 8 -45.23 -2.52 34.89
N GLU A 9 -44.05 -2.53 34.30
CA GLU A 9 -43.38 -1.31 33.85
C GLU A 9 -44.29 -0.57 32.85
N PRO A 10 -44.52 0.76 33.01
CA PRO A 10 -45.41 1.50 32.13
C PRO A 10 -44.97 1.36 30.67
N GLN A 11 -45.91 1.05 29.77
CA GLN A 11 -45.65 0.80 28.36
C GLN A 11 -44.84 1.92 27.68
N LYS A 12 -45.04 3.17 28.12
CA LYS A 12 -44.30 4.37 27.68
C LYS A 12 -42.82 4.36 28.09
N LYS A 13 -42.47 3.82 29.27
CA LYS A 13 -41.08 3.65 29.70
C LYS A 13 -40.37 2.56 28.90
N ARG A 14 -41.08 1.47 28.57
CA ARG A 14 -40.55 0.37 27.76
C ARG A 14 -40.25 0.80 26.33
N THR A 15 -41.13 1.59 25.71
CA THR A 15 -40.90 2.13 24.36
C THR A 15 -39.76 3.14 24.31
N GLU A 16 -39.63 4.01 25.31
CA GLU A 16 -38.49 4.93 25.40
C GLU A 16 -37.16 4.20 25.62
N LYS A 17 -37.15 3.14 26.44
CA LYS A 17 -35.96 2.30 26.64
C LYS A 17 -35.57 1.56 25.36
N MET A 18 -36.54 1.05 24.60
CA MET A 18 -36.30 0.44 23.28
C MET A 18 -35.75 1.46 22.29
N LYS A 19 -36.33 2.66 22.17
CA LYS A 19 -35.81 3.71 21.28
C LYS A 19 -34.37 4.10 21.62
N LYS A 20 -34.05 4.26 22.91
CA LYS A 20 -32.68 4.54 23.35
C LYS A 20 -31.72 3.39 23.04
N LEU A 21 -32.17 2.15 23.19
CA LEU A 21 -31.36 0.97 22.85
C LEU A 21 -31.13 0.86 21.34
N THR A 22 -32.15 1.10 20.52
CA THR A 22 -32.03 1.15 19.06
C THR A 22 -31.11 2.30 18.60
N ALA A 23 -31.21 3.48 19.22
CA ALA A 23 -30.31 4.59 18.95
C ALA A 23 -28.85 4.29 19.36
N LEU A 24 -28.65 3.58 20.47
CA LEU A 24 -27.32 3.14 20.92
C LEU A 24 -26.71 2.11 19.96
N PHE A 25 -27.50 1.15 19.49
CA PHE A 25 -27.06 0.18 18.48
C PHE A 25 -26.75 0.82 17.14
N ALA A 26 -27.58 1.77 16.68
CA ALA A 26 -27.34 2.55 15.46
C ALA A 26 -26.08 3.43 15.58
N GLY A 27 -25.87 4.04 16.75
CA GLY A 27 -24.65 4.82 17.04
C GLY A 27 -23.39 3.95 17.05
N LEU A 28 -23.46 2.74 17.61
CA LEU A 28 -22.34 1.80 17.65
C LEU A 28 -22.02 1.23 16.25
N THR A 29 -23.03 1.01 15.40
CA THR A 29 -22.81 0.61 14.00
C THR A 29 -22.17 1.72 13.18
N LEU A 30 -22.57 2.99 13.39
CA LEU A 30 -21.93 4.13 12.74
C LEU A 30 -20.46 4.31 13.19
N PHE A 31 -20.15 4.06 14.47
CA PHE A 31 -18.78 4.16 14.99
C PHE A 31 -17.84 3.10 14.39
N CYS A 32 -18.32 1.87 14.18
CA CYS A 32 -17.53 0.82 13.53
C CYS A 32 -17.31 1.08 12.03
N LEU A 33 -18.28 1.68 11.34
CA LEU A 33 -18.13 2.07 9.92
C LEU A 33 -17.15 3.24 9.73
N ALA A 34 -17.01 4.13 10.71
CA ALA A 34 -16.09 5.26 10.64
C ALA A 34 -14.62 4.87 10.87
N ALA A 35 -14.34 3.69 11.43
CA ALA A 35 -12.98 3.19 11.61
C ALA A 35 -12.31 2.79 10.28
N ASP A 36 -13.11 2.46 9.26
CA ASP A 36 -12.65 2.30 7.89
C ASP A 36 -12.60 3.71 7.27
N SER A 37 -11.63 4.53 7.69
CA SER A 37 -11.48 5.88 7.16
C SER A 37 -10.88 5.77 5.75
N PRO A 38 -11.65 6.05 4.67
CA PRO A 38 -11.13 6.00 3.30
C PRO A 38 -9.97 6.98 3.05
N ASP A 39 -9.74 7.90 4.00
CA ASP A 39 -8.74 8.97 3.96
C ASP A 39 -7.55 8.75 4.92
N SER A 40 -7.25 7.50 5.33
CA SER A 40 -6.08 7.23 6.19
C SER A 40 -4.80 7.77 5.55
N SER A 41 -4.22 8.80 6.18
CA SER A 41 -2.98 9.46 5.73
C SER A 41 -1.73 8.67 6.09
N TYR A 42 -1.87 7.51 6.72
CA TYR A 42 -0.76 6.70 7.21
C TYR A 42 -0.36 5.63 6.19
N GLY A 43 0.94 5.53 5.98
CA GLY A 43 1.56 4.54 5.13
C GLY A 43 2.75 3.88 5.79
N VAL A 44 3.21 2.79 5.18
CA VAL A 44 4.40 2.05 5.62
C VAL A 44 5.38 1.87 4.49
N CYS A 45 6.68 1.84 4.82
CA CYS A 45 7.68 1.28 3.93
C CYS A 45 7.63 -0.25 4.07
N ALA A 46 7.33 -0.96 2.98
CA ALA A 46 7.23 -2.42 3.02
C ALA A 46 7.86 -3.03 1.77
N HIS A 47 8.66 -4.08 1.95
CA HIS A 47 9.15 -4.88 0.82
C HIS A 47 8.04 -5.83 0.36
N VAL A 48 7.33 -5.45 -0.69
CA VAL A 48 6.23 -6.24 -1.27
C VAL A 48 6.56 -6.82 -2.64
N CYS A 49 7.64 -6.36 -3.28
CA CYS A 49 8.11 -6.94 -4.54
C CYS A 49 9.64 -7.15 -4.62
N LYS A 50 10.40 -6.88 -3.55
CA LYS A 50 11.86 -7.08 -3.53
C LYS A 50 12.19 -8.57 -3.74
N GLY A 51 13.03 -8.89 -4.73
CA GLY A 51 13.36 -10.28 -5.06
C GLY A 51 12.11 -11.10 -5.38
N GLU A 52 11.84 -12.13 -4.58
CA GLU A 52 10.69 -13.03 -4.76
C GLU A 52 9.47 -12.68 -3.89
N ASP A 53 9.49 -11.51 -3.23
CA ASP A 53 8.41 -11.05 -2.35
C ASP A 53 7.06 -10.87 -3.05
N TRP A 54 7.05 -10.77 -4.38
CA TRP A 54 5.83 -10.73 -5.19
C TRP A 54 4.94 -11.97 -4.96
N LYS A 55 5.54 -13.12 -4.61
CA LYS A 55 4.81 -14.35 -4.23
C LYS A 55 4.00 -14.18 -2.95
N LEU A 56 4.38 -13.23 -2.11
CA LEU A 56 3.75 -12.91 -0.84
C LEU A 56 2.87 -11.66 -0.91
N ALA A 57 2.60 -11.13 -2.10
CA ALA A 57 1.78 -9.92 -2.27
C ALA A 57 0.41 -10.08 -1.57
N GLU A 58 -0.32 -11.16 -1.84
CA GLU A 58 -1.65 -11.38 -1.26
C GLU A 58 -1.65 -11.43 0.28
N PRO A 59 -0.87 -12.29 0.95
CA PRO A 59 -0.86 -12.30 2.41
C PRO A 59 -0.34 -10.98 3.02
N LYS A 60 0.61 -10.29 2.38
CA LYS A 60 1.12 -9.00 2.87
C LYS A 60 0.06 -7.90 2.77
N PHE A 61 -0.58 -7.74 1.62
CA PHE A 61 -1.60 -6.71 1.43
C PHE A 61 -2.85 -6.95 2.28
N ARG A 62 -3.22 -8.21 2.52
CA ARG A 62 -4.29 -8.54 3.47
C ARG A 62 -3.96 -8.04 4.88
N VAL A 63 -2.74 -8.31 5.39
CA VAL A 63 -2.33 -7.85 6.73
C VAL A 63 -2.30 -6.32 6.81
N LEU A 64 -1.83 -5.64 5.77
CA LEU A 64 -1.84 -4.18 5.72
C LEU A 64 -3.27 -3.63 5.79
N LYS A 65 -4.18 -4.21 5.01
CA LYS A 65 -5.60 -3.85 5.02
C LYS A 65 -6.24 -4.08 6.39
N ASP A 66 -6.04 -5.27 6.97
CA ASP A 66 -6.58 -5.62 8.29
C ASP A 66 -6.02 -4.70 9.39
N GLY A 67 -4.81 -4.18 9.20
CA GLY A 67 -4.17 -3.18 10.06
C GLY A 67 -4.60 -1.72 9.81
N GLY A 68 -5.53 -1.46 8.90
CA GLY A 68 -5.99 -0.10 8.57
C GLY A 68 -4.98 0.76 7.81
N ILE A 69 -3.95 0.12 7.21
CA ILE A 69 -2.92 0.81 6.42
C ILE A 69 -3.43 0.94 4.98
N ARG A 70 -3.36 2.16 4.44
CA ARG A 70 -3.81 2.47 3.07
C ARG A 70 -2.67 2.67 2.07
N TRP A 71 -1.49 3.05 2.55
CA TRP A 71 -0.36 3.44 1.69
C TRP A 71 0.86 2.55 1.87
N VAL A 72 1.50 2.17 0.75
CA VAL A 72 2.79 1.47 0.75
C VAL A 72 3.81 2.24 -0.07
N ARG A 73 4.98 2.49 0.52
CA ARG A 73 6.19 2.92 -0.19
C ARG A 73 7.08 1.70 -0.43
N ASN A 74 7.46 1.46 -1.69
CA ASN A 74 8.26 0.30 -2.08
C ASN A 74 9.00 0.54 -3.41
N GLY A 75 10.15 -0.13 -3.59
CA GLY A 75 10.95 -0.04 -4.82
C GLY A 75 10.28 -0.70 -6.01
N PHE A 76 10.22 0.00 -7.14
CA PHE A 76 9.75 -0.49 -8.43
C PHE A 76 10.92 -0.47 -9.41
N THR A 77 11.96 -1.27 -9.16
CA THR A 77 13.28 -0.94 -9.66
C THR A 77 13.51 -1.19 -11.16
N TRP A 78 14.50 -0.52 -11.76
CA TRP A 78 14.85 -0.70 -13.17
C TRP A 78 15.16 -2.15 -13.50
N GLY A 79 16.03 -2.81 -12.73
CA GLY A 79 16.32 -4.24 -12.93
C GLY A 79 15.12 -5.18 -12.70
N GLN A 80 14.03 -4.73 -12.07
CA GLN A 80 12.78 -5.52 -12.01
C GLN A 80 11.96 -5.38 -13.28
N ALA A 81 11.97 -4.20 -13.91
CA ALA A 81 11.21 -3.90 -15.13
C ALA A 81 11.96 -4.30 -16.40
N GLU A 82 13.29 -4.22 -16.39
CA GLU A 82 14.20 -4.58 -17.48
C GLU A 82 15.33 -5.45 -16.89
N PRO A 83 15.11 -6.76 -16.68
CA PRO A 83 16.12 -7.66 -16.10
C PRO A 83 17.36 -7.86 -16.96
N GLU A 84 17.24 -7.70 -18.28
CA GLU A 84 18.35 -7.72 -19.25
C GLU A 84 18.18 -6.56 -20.23
N GLN A 85 19.28 -6.00 -20.75
CA GLN A 85 19.21 -4.86 -21.67
C GLN A 85 18.27 -5.13 -22.86
N GLY A 86 17.22 -4.33 -22.99
CA GLY A 86 16.20 -4.44 -24.03
C GLY A 86 15.07 -5.43 -23.72
N VAL A 87 15.18 -6.26 -22.67
CA VAL A 87 14.19 -7.27 -22.29
C VAL A 87 13.33 -6.72 -21.16
N TRP A 88 12.08 -6.35 -21.48
CA TRP A 88 11.13 -5.79 -20.52
C TRP A 88 10.19 -6.85 -19.97
N ASP A 89 10.15 -7.01 -18.66
CA ASP A 89 9.24 -7.93 -17.97
C ASP A 89 8.61 -7.23 -16.76
N TYR A 90 7.30 -7.04 -16.82
CA TYR A 90 6.52 -6.44 -15.72
C TYR A 90 5.69 -7.46 -14.95
N SER A 91 5.75 -8.75 -15.30
CA SER A 91 4.87 -9.79 -14.75
C SER A 91 4.82 -9.81 -13.23
N LYS A 92 5.99 -9.71 -12.57
CA LYS A 92 6.11 -9.67 -11.10
C LYS A 92 5.56 -8.38 -10.50
N LEU A 93 5.81 -7.24 -11.15
CA LEU A 93 5.32 -5.93 -10.71
C LEU A 93 3.79 -5.81 -10.90
N ASP A 94 3.25 -6.42 -11.96
CA ASP A 94 1.82 -6.46 -12.25
C ASP A 94 1.06 -7.25 -11.18
N ILE A 95 1.59 -8.40 -10.74
CA ILE A 95 1.00 -9.17 -9.64
C ILE A 95 0.88 -8.29 -8.40
N VAL A 96 1.93 -7.55 -8.06
CA VAL A 96 1.96 -6.69 -6.87
C VAL A 96 0.99 -5.52 -7.04
N ALA A 97 0.99 -4.86 -8.19
CA ALA A 97 0.10 -3.75 -8.49
C ALA A 97 -1.38 -4.18 -8.43
N GLU A 98 -1.77 -5.25 -9.13
CA GLU A 98 -3.16 -5.72 -9.13
C GLU A 98 -3.59 -6.20 -7.74
N THR A 99 -2.69 -6.83 -6.98
CA THR A 99 -3.00 -7.23 -5.61
C THR A 99 -3.17 -6.03 -4.69
N ALA A 100 -2.33 -4.99 -4.80
CA ALA A 100 -2.50 -3.75 -4.04
C ALA A 100 -3.87 -3.12 -4.34
N LYS A 101 -4.24 -3.02 -5.62
CA LYS A 101 -5.54 -2.50 -6.06
C LYS A 101 -6.72 -3.31 -5.50
N LYS A 102 -6.63 -4.65 -5.55
CA LYS A 102 -7.65 -5.56 -4.99
C LYS A 102 -7.89 -5.33 -3.50
N HIS A 103 -6.84 -5.02 -2.75
CA HIS A 103 -6.93 -4.75 -1.30
C HIS A 103 -7.20 -3.27 -0.97
N GLY A 104 -7.34 -2.41 -1.98
CA GLY A 104 -7.50 -0.97 -1.77
C GLY A 104 -6.28 -0.36 -1.09
N ILE A 105 -5.08 -0.74 -1.53
CA ILE A 105 -3.79 -0.18 -1.08
C ILE A 105 -3.21 0.70 -2.18
N ASP A 106 -2.86 1.94 -1.82
CA ASP A 106 -2.25 2.93 -2.68
C ASP A 106 -0.74 2.78 -2.59
N PHE A 107 -0.08 3.18 -3.66
CA PHE A 107 1.32 2.90 -3.85
C PHE A 107 2.11 4.19 -4.09
N LEU A 108 3.21 4.33 -3.37
CA LEU A 108 4.29 5.26 -3.67
C LEU A 108 5.49 4.43 -4.19
N PRO A 109 5.51 4.13 -5.50
CA PRO A 109 6.63 3.44 -6.13
C PRO A 109 7.87 4.34 -6.15
N ILE A 110 9.00 3.77 -5.77
CA ILE A 110 10.31 4.39 -5.93
C ILE A 110 10.92 3.91 -7.24
N LEU A 111 11.15 4.83 -8.17
CA LEU A 111 11.88 4.58 -9.40
C LEU A 111 13.39 4.66 -9.09
N ALA A 112 14.04 3.51 -8.99
CA ALA A 112 15.46 3.32 -8.65
C ALA A 112 15.88 1.92 -9.13
N TYR A 113 17.01 1.32 -8.81
CA TYR A 113 18.34 1.91 -8.95
C TYR A 113 18.78 1.71 -10.42
N ASP A 114 20.06 1.90 -10.70
CA ASP A 114 20.60 1.53 -12.01
C ASP A 114 20.70 0.02 -12.23
N VAL A 115 21.20 -0.33 -13.41
CA VAL A 115 21.38 -1.68 -13.91
C VAL A 115 22.82 -1.82 -14.43
N PRO A 116 23.40 -3.04 -14.47
CA PRO A 116 24.80 -3.23 -14.81
C PRO A 116 25.26 -2.60 -16.14
N TRP A 117 24.38 -2.54 -17.15
CA TRP A 117 24.68 -1.95 -18.46
C TRP A 117 24.48 -0.43 -18.55
N ALA A 118 23.95 0.20 -17.50
CA ALA A 118 23.66 1.63 -17.47
C ALA A 118 23.98 2.24 -16.09
N HIS A 119 25.18 1.93 -15.57
CA HIS A 119 25.69 2.44 -14.30
C HIS A 119 26.79 3.50 -14.53
N PRO A 120 26.85 4.57 -13.71
CA PRO A 120 25.76 5.04 -12.85
C PRO A 120 24.65 5.69 -13.69
N ALA A 121 23.38 5.59 -13.27
CA ALA A 121 22.23 6.05 -14.08
C ALA A 121 22.36 7.51 -14.58
N TYR A 122 22.97 8.41 -13.81
CA TYR A 122 23.13 9.82 -14.19
C TYR A 122 24.04 10.04 -15.41
N ARG A 123 24.87 9.06 -15.79
CA ARG A 123 25.64 9.06 -17.04
C ARG A 123 24.90 8.43 -18.22
N HIS A 124 23.74 7.82 -17.97
CA HIS A 124 22.92 7.07 -18.95
C HIS A 124 21.46 7.55 -18.93
N LEU A 125 21.27 8.88 -18.97
CA LEU A 125 19.96 9.50 -18.75
C LEU A 125 18.91 9.12 -19.80
N GLU A 126 19.29 8.81 -21.03
CA GLU A 126 18.32 8.37 -22.06
C GLU A 126 17.70 7.02 -21.68
N GLN A 127 18.55 6.07 -21.31
CA GLN A 127 18.14 4.73 -20.91
C GLN A 127 17.33 4.80 -19.60
N TRP A 128 17.76 5.61 -18.64
CA TRP A 128 17.00 5.87 -17.43
C TRP A 128 15.62 6.45 -17.73
N ARG A 129 15.53 7.46 -18.62
CA ARG A 129 14.25 8.05 -19.04
C ARG A 129 13.34 7.04 -19.73
N GLU A 130 13.90 6.11 -20.50
CA GLU A 130 13.10 5.06 -21.12
C GLU A 130 12.45 4.15 -20.09
N TYR A 131 13.20 3.74 -19.07
CA TYR A 131 12.66 3.00 -17.93
C TYR A 131 11.57 3.77 -17.19
N VAL A 132 11.82 5.04 -16.85
CA VAL A 132 10.83 5.91 -16.19
C VAL A 132 9.57 6.02 -17.05
N ARG A 133 9.72 6.32 -18.35
CA ARG A 133 8.61 6.51 -19.29
C ARG A 133 7.76 5.25 -19.42
N ARG A 134 8.38 4.08 -19.61
CA ARG A 134 7.66 2.80 -19.73
C ARG A 134 6.92 2.45 -18.46
N THR A 135 7.60 2.53 -17.32
CA THR A 135 7.05 2.15 -16.02
C THR A 135 5.91 3.07 -15.61
N VAL A 136 6.09 4.39 -15.73
CA VAL A 136 5.03 5.35 -15.41
C VAL A 136 3.86 5.19 -16.38
N SER A 137 4.10 5.08 -17.69
CA SER A 137 3.01 4.91 -18.67
C SER A 137 2.17 3.65 -18.41
N ARG A 138 2.82 2.55 -17.99
CA ARG A 138 2.14 1.29 -17.67
C ARG A 138 1.20 1.43 -16.48
N TYR A 139 1.62 2.11 -15.42
CA TYR A 139 0.86 2.19 -14.17
C TYR A 139 0.19 3.55 -13.91
N ALA A 140 0.23 4.50 -14.84
CA ALA A 140 -0.27 5.87 -14.66
C ALA A 140 -1.76 5.96 -14.27
N LYS A 141 -2.57 4.98 -14.68
CA LYS A 141 -3.99 4.92 -14.30
C LYS A 141 -4.22 4.42 -12.88
N GLN A 142 -3.22 3.78 -12.28
CA GLN A 142 -3.30 3.16 -10.97
C GLN A 142 -2.53 3.94 -9.90
N PHE A 143 -1.34 4.45 -10.23
CA PHE A 143 -0.50 5.17 -9.28
C PHE A 143 -0.51 6.67 -9.55
N ARG A 144 -0.86 7.43 -8.50
CA ARG A 144 -0.94 8.88 -8.56
C ARG A 144 0.39 9.57 -8.26
N TYR A 145 1.20 8.99 -7.38
CA TYR A 145 2.45 9.58 -6.90
C TYR A 145 3.62 8.67 -7.26
N TRP A 146 4.78 9.26 -7.46
CA TRP A 146 6.01 8.58 -7.87
C TRP A 146 7.19 9.25 -7.17
N GLU A 147 8.11 8.44 -6.66
CA GLU A 147 9.36 8.93 -6.08
C GLU A 147 10.51 8.67 -7.06
N ILE A 148 11.30 9.71 -7.33
CA ILE A 148 12.46 9.61 -8.22
C ILE A 148 13.70 9.38 -7.35
N TRP A 149 14.30 8.20 -7.53
CA TRP A 149 15.50 7.73 -6.84
C TRP A 149 15.32 7.52 -5.33
N ASN A 150 16.27 6.80 -4.72
CA ASN A 150 16.38 6.65 -3.26
C ASN A 150 17.78 7.07 -2.82
N GLU A 151 17.86 7.95 -1.82
CA GLU A 151 19.11 8.33 -1.12
C GLU A 151 20.29 8.62 -2.09
N PRO A 152 20.18 9.57 -3.04
CA PRO A 152 21.24 9.83 -4.02
C PRO A 152 22.57 10.30 -3.40
N ASN A 153 22.54 10.74 -2.15
CA ASN A 153 23.66 11.27 -1.41
C ASN A 153 24.46 10.20 -0.64
N ILE A 154 24.03 8.93 -0.66
CA ILE A 154 24.81 7.83 -0.06
C ILE A 154 25.58 7.09 -1.15
N ASN A 155 26.91 7.14 -1.08
CA ASN A 155 27.76 6.26 -1.87
C ASN A 155 27.58 4.83 -1.32
N GLU A 156 27.47 3.84 -2.19
CA GLU A 156 26.86 2.54 -1.90
C GLU A 156 27.46 1.76 -0.70
N LYS A 157 26.60 0.97 -0.05
CA LYS A 157 26.88 0.12 1.11
C LYS A 157 27.76 -1.09 0.72
N PRO A 158 28.48 -1.72 1.69
CA PRO A 158 29.32 -2.90 1.45
C PRO A 158 28.55 -4.01 0.71
N GLY A 159 29.08 -4.45 -0.44
CA GLY A 159 28.45 -5.47 -1.31
C GLY A 159 28.02 -4.96 -2.68
N SER A 160 28.10 -3.65 -2.95
CA SER A 160 28.17 -3.15 -4.31
C SER A 160 29.45 -3.67 -4.99
N LEU A 161 29.31 -4.27 -6.16
CA LEU A 161 30.45 -4.67 -7.02
C LEU A 161 31.07 -3.47 -7.75
N VAL A 162 30.71 -2.25 -7.38
CA VAL A 162 31.24 -1.03 -7.99
C VAL A 162 32.33 -0.46 -7.08
N PRO A 163 33.59 -0.45 -7.53
CA PRO A 163 34.64 0.27 -6.82
C PRO A 163 34.30 1.77 -6.76
N PRO A 164 34.56 2.45 -5.64
CA PRO A 164 34.41 3.90 -5.58
C PRO A 164 35.24 4.55 -6.69
N GLU A 165 34.67 5.54 -7.36
CA GLU A 165 35.42 6.34 -8.34
C GLU A 165 36.52 7.13 -7.61
N ASN A 166 37.75 6.97 -8.08
CA ASN A 166 38.89 7.81 -7.70
C ASN A 166 38.81 9.17 -8.39
#